data_AF-A0AAT9HJX3-F1
#
_entry.id   AF-A0AAT9HJX3-F1
#
_cell.length_a   1.000
_cell.length_b   1.000
_cell.length_c   1.000
_cell.angle_alpha   90.00
_cell.angle_beta   90.00
_cell.angle_gamma   90.00
#
_symmetry.space_group_name_H-M   'P 1'
#
loop_
_entity.id
_entity.type
_entity.pdbx_description
1 polymer ?
#
loop_
_entity_poly.entity_id
_entity_poly.type
_entity_poly.pdbx_seq_one_letter_code
_entity_poly.pdbx_strand_id
1 'polypeptide(L)' 'MGRWYGPGLAGRGIYRALVSHRARIAAARGYTYLQVAASSQSRPILQRLGLTPLTTTRPYVYTH' A
#
# COMPACT_ATOMS: atom_id res chain seq x y z
N MET A 1 3.50 -19.91 6.50
CA MET A 1 3.29 -18.45 6.37
C MET A 1 4.51 -17.74 6.96
N GLY A 2 5.39 -17.18 6.13
CA GLY A 2 6.61 -16.48 6.58
C GLY A 2 6.30 -15.05 7.00
N ARG A 3 6.57 -14.74 8.27
CA ARG A 3 6.36 -13.42 8.91
C ARG A 3 7.48 -12.47 8.49
N TRP A 4 7.34 -11.85 7.34
CA TRP A 4 8.03 -10.58 7.08
C TRP A 4 7.32 -9.51 7.93
N TYR A 5 8.08 -8.57 8.50
CA TYR A 5 7.69 -7.56 9.51
C TYR A 5 7.80 -8.02 10.98
N GLY A 6 8.84 -7.53 11.66
CA GLY A 6 8.92 -7.51 13.12
C GLY A 6 7.82 -6.61 13.72
N PRO A 7 7.46 -6.80 15.01
CA PRO A 7 6.35 -6.10 15.63
C PRO A 7 6.74 -4.64 15.89
N GLY A 8 6.03 -3.67 15.31
CA GLY A 8 6.29 -2.28 15.70
C GLY A 8 5.38 -1.17 15.17
N LEU A 9 4.77 -1.30 14.00
CA LEU A 9 4.13 -0.13 13.35
C LEU A 9 2.71 -0.36 12.82
N ALA A 10 2.18 -1.58 12.95
CA ALA A 10 0.81 -1.91 12.56
C ALA A 10 -0.20 -1.21 13.47
N GLY A 11 -1.34 -0.79 12.92
CA GLY A 11 -2.45 -0.20 13.70
C GLY A 11 -2.29 1.27 14.11
N ARG A 12 -1.13 1.91 13.87
CA ARG A 12 -0.88 3.31 14.28
C ARG A 12 -1.23 4.37 13.23
N GLY A 13 -1.84 3.97 12.12
CA GLY A 13 -2.20 4.89 11.03
C GLY A 13 -1.03 5.47 10.22
N ILE A 14 0.22 5.17 10.57
CA ILE A 14 1.43 5.70 9.91
C ILE A 14 1.42 5.41 8.40
N TYR A 15 1.06 4.19 8.00
CA TYR A 15 0.95 3.82 6.60
C TYR A 15 -0.04 4.69 5.82
N ARG A 16 -1.22 4.94 6.41
CA ARG A 16 -2.26 5.80 5.79
C ARG A 16 -1.74 7.23 5.62
N ALA A 17 -1.08 7.78 6.64
CA ALA A 17 -0.51 9.12 6.61
C ALA A 17 0.55 9.24 5.49
N LEU A 18 1.46 8.27 5.39
CA LEU A 18 2.51 8.24 4.38
C LEU A 18 1.94 8.19 2.96
N VAL A 19 1.01 7.27 2.69
CA VAL A 19 0.41 7.13 1.35
C VAL A 19 -0.34 8.39 0.95
N SER A 20 -1.15 8.95 1.87
CA SER A 20 -1.90 10.18 1.62
C SER A 20 -0.98 11.36 1.31
N HIS A 21 0.14 11.45 2.02
CA HIS A 21 1.13 12.50 1.78
C HIS A 21 1.78 12.39 0.39
N ARG A 22 2.18 11.17 -0.01
CA ARG A 22 2.77 10.93 -1.34
C ARG A 22 1.77 11.16 -2.47
N ALA A 23 0.52 10.78 -2.28
CA ALA A 23 -0.55 11.04 -3.25
C ALA A 23 -0.76 12.54 -3.49
N ARG A 24 -0.73 13.35 -2.43
CA ARG A 24 -0.83 14.80 -2.54
C ARG A 24 0.33 15.42 -3.32
N ILE A 25 1.56 14.95 -3.08
CA ILE A 25 2.74 15.41 -3.85
C ILE A 25 2.59 15.03 -5.33
N ALA A 26 2.13 13.82 -5.63
CA ALA A 26 1.93 13.38 -7.01
C ALA A 26 0.89 14.26 -7.72
N ALA A 27 -0.24 14.55 -7.07
CA ALA A 27 -1.26 15.44 -7.59
C ALA A 27 -0.73 16.87 -7.82
N ALA A 28 0.01 17.43 -6.85
CA ALA A 28 0.61 18.76 -6.96
C ALA A 28 1.63 18.87 -8.11
N ARG A 29 2.27 17.76 -8.49
CA ARG A 29 3.19 17.69 -9.63
C ARG A 29 2.48 17.43 -10.98
N GLY A 30 1.15 17.33 -10.99
CA GLY A 30 0.38 17.11 -12.22
C GLY A 30 0.41 15.68 -12.73
N TYR A 31 0.77 14.69 -11.92
CA TYR A 31 0.69 13.29 -12.34
C TYR A 31 -0.76 12.83 -12.42
N THR A 32 -1.14 12.28 -13.56
CA THR A 32 -2.49 11.73 -13.80
C THR A 32 -2.72 10.42 -13.05
N TYR A 33 -1.67 9.62 -12.83
CA TYR A 33 -1.78 8.27 -12.26
C TYR A 33 -0.74 8.01 -11.18
N LEU A 34 -1.16 7.29 -10.13
CA LEU A 34 -0.31 6.78 -9.07
C LEU A 34 -0.62 5.30 -8.85
N GLN A 35 0.41 4.45 -8.88
CA GLN A 35 0.28 3.02 -8.64
C GLN A 35 1.02 2.62 -7.36
N VAL A 36 0.40 1.73 -6.58
CA VAL A 36 0.99 1.13 -5.37
C VAL A 36 0.63 -0.36 -5.35
N ALA A 37 1.60 -1.20 -5.01
CA ALA A 37 1.36 -2.59 -4.68
C ALA A 37 0.71 -2.72 -3.29
N ALA A 38 -0.39 -3.47 -3.22
CA ALA A 38 -1.15 -3.65 -1.99
C ALA A 38 -1.05 -5.10 -1.49
N SER A 39 -0.80 -5.27 -0.19
CA SER A 39 -1.04 -6.55 0.48
C SER A 39 -2.51 -6.65 0.89
N SER A 40 -2.94 -7.84 1.33
CA SER A 40 -4.30 -8.04 1.86
C SER A 40 -4.63 -7.08 3.01
N GLN A 41 -3.64 -6.74 3.84
CA GLN A 41 -3.82 -5.83 4.98
C GLN A 41 -3.93 -4.37 4.55
N SER A 42 -3.21 -3.93 3.52
CA SER A 42 -3.21 -2.52 3.10
C SER A 42 -4.32 -2.18 2.09
N ARG A 43 -4.85 -3.17 1.37
CA ARG A 43 -5.87 -2.98 0.32
C ARG A 43 -7.09 -2.18 0.77
N PRO A 44 -7.72 -2.41 1.93
CA PRO A 44 -8.89 -1.63 2.35
C PRO A 44 -8.57 -0.15 2.60
N ILE A 45 -7.34 0.17 3.05
CA ILE A 45 -6.92 1.55 3.28
C ILE A 45 -6.77 2.29 1.96
N LEU A 46 -6.13 1.65 0.97
CA LEU A 46 -5.89 2.24 -0.34
C LEU A 46 -7.19 2.48 -1.11
N GLN A 47 -8.15 1.56 -1.02
CA GLN A 47 -9.47 1.75 -1.63
C GLN A 47 -10.22 2.96 -1.04
N ARG A 48 -10.16 3.15 0.28
CA ARG A 48 -10.73 4.34 0.95
C ARG A 48 -10.03 5.65 0.57
N LEU A 49 -8.79 5.58 0.08
CA LEU A 49 -8.06 6.72 -0.46
C LEU A 49 -8.34 6.95 -1.96
N GLY A 50 -9.26 6.19 -2.56
CA GLY A 50 -9.66 6.33 -3.96
C GLY A 50 -8.83 5.52 -4.96
N LEU A 51 -7.96 4.60 -4.51
CA LEU A 51 -7.23 3.72 -5.42
C LEU A 51 -8.11 2.55 -5.87
N THR A 52 -8.12 2.33 -7.19
CA THR A 52 -8.82 1.20 -7.80
C THR A 52 -7.90 -0.02 -7.94
N PRO A 53 -8.35 -1.23 -7.57
CA PRO A 53 -7.57 -2.44 -7.80
C PRO A 53 -7.48 -2.75 -9.30
N LEU A 54 -6.25 -2.78 -9.81
CA LEU A 54 -5.98 -3.07 -11.24
C LEU A 54 -5.65 -4.54 -11.50
N THR A 55 -4.81 -5.12 -10.65
CA THR A 55 -4.34 -6.51 -10.80
C THR A 55 -4.03 -7.11 -9.43
N THR A 56 -3.85 -8.43 -9.39
CA THR A 56 -3.44 -9.17 -8.19
C THR A 56 -2.14 -9.91 -8.48
N THR A 57 -1.10 -9.61 -7.70
CA THR A 57 0.15 -10.36 -7.73
C THR A 57 0.05 -11.54 -6.76
N ARG A 58 0.31 -12.76 -7.23
CA ARG A 58 0.49 -13.92 -6.34
C ARG A 58 1.94 -13.94 -5.86
N PRO A 59 2.21 -13.70 -4.56
CA PRO A 59 3.57 -13.71 -4.07
C PRO A 59 4.11 -15.14 -4.12
N TYR A 60 5.29 -15.31 -4.73
CA TYR A 60 6.03 -16.56 -4.65
C TYR A 60 6.82 -16.57 -3.33
N VAL A 61 6.61 -17.60 -2.51
CA VAL A 61 7.34 -17.80 -1.26
C VAL A 61 8.35 -18.90 -1.48
N TYR A 62 9.62 -18.52 -1.61
CA TYR A 62 10.72 -19.47 -1.63
C TYR A 62 10.95 -20.00 -0.21
N THR A 63 10.87 -21.32 -0.04
CA THR A 63 11.15 -22.00 1.22
C THR A 63 12.21 -23.06 0.91
N HIS A 64 13.40 -22.91 1.47
CA HIS A 64 14.49 -23.89 1.45
C HIS A 64 14.59 -24.54 2.83
#